data_AF-A0A8S2ZVA7-F1
#
_entry.id   AF-A0A8S2ZVA7-F1
#
_cell.length_a   1.000
_cell.length_b   1.000
_cell.length_c   1.000
_cell.angle_alpha   90.00
_cell.angle_beta   90.00
_cell.angle_gamma   90.00
#
_symmetry.space_group_name_H-M   'P 1'
#
loop_
_entity.id
_entity.type
_entity.pdbx_description
1 polymer ?
#
loop_
_entity_poly.entity_id
_entity_poly.type
_entity_poly.pdbx_seq_one_letter_code
_entity_poly.pdbx_strand_id
1 'polypeptide(L)' 'LCSSSYTGRICQTPISNCSLTTCKYGVPRILSSTSCSCVCSTGYTGSRCDIPINPCLNDSYCVRGKCNYLGPGLADCTCP' A
#
# COMPACT_ATOMS: atom_id res chain seq x y z
N LEU A 1 -9.93 1.78 30.60
CA LEU A 1 -10.30 2.39 29.30
C LEU A 1 -9.25 3.45 28.96
N CYS A 2 -8.72 3.47 27.74
CA CYS A 2 -7.84 4.55 27.29
C CYS A 2 -8.63 5.82 26.97
N SER A 3 -7.98 6.98 27.03
CA SER A 3 -8.56 8.24 26.54
C SER A 3 -8.88 8.13 25.04
N SER A 4 -9.88 8.87 24.57
CA SER A 4 -10.36 8.86 23.17
C SER A 4 -9.28 9.19 22.11
N SER A 5 -8.12 9.67 22.55
CA SER A 5 -6.95 9.97 21.73
C SER A 5 -5.79 8.97 21.89
N TYR A 6 -5.97 7.82 22.57
CA TYR A 6 -4.92 6.80 22.81
C TYR A 6 -5.44 5.35 22.76
N THR A 7 -4.63 4.42 22.24
CA THR A 7 -4.89 2.99 22.02
C THR A 7 -3.68 2.14 22.43
N GLY A 8 -3.83 0.81 22.45
CA GLY A 8 -2.82 -0.16 22.90
C GLY A 8 -3.09 -0.73 24.28
N ARG A 9 -2.40 -1.84 24.65
CA ARG A 9 -2.60 -2.56 25.93
C ARG A 9 -2.41 -1.68 27.17
N ILE A 10 -1.55 -0.66 27.06
CA ILE A 10 -1.27 0.31 28.13
C ILE A 10 -1.51 1.75 27.66
N CYS A 11 -2.33 1.95 26.62
CA CYS A 11 -2.65 3.28 26.07
C CYS A 11 -1.41 4.06 25.59
N GLN A 12 -0.35 3.37 25.18
CA GLN A 12 0.91 4.00 24.78
C GLN A 12 0.88 4.61 23.38
N THR A 13 -0.09 4.22 22.55
CA THR A 13 -0.16 4.63 21.15
C THR A 13 -1.19 5.75 21.02
N PRO A 14 -0.83 6.98 20.66
CA PRO A 14 -1.86 7.99 20.36
C PRO A 14 -2.75 7.50 19.21
N ILE A 15 -4.08 7.58 19.39
CA ILE A 15 -5.08 7.44 18.33
C ILE A 15 -4.88 8.61 17.38
N SER A 16 -4.03 8.39 16.40
CA SER A 16 -3.90 9.24 15.24
C SER A 16 -5.14 9.06 14.35
N ASN A 17 -5.55 10.10 13.59
CA ASN A 17 -6.52 9.92 12.51
C ASN A 17 -6.06 8.83 11.49
N CYS A 18 -4.75 8.60 11.40
CA CYS A 18 -4.14 7.50 10.63
C CYS A 18 -4.55 6.11 11.14
N SER A 19 -4.85 5.93 12.42
CA SER A 19 -5.26 4.63 12.98
C SER A 19 -6.62 4.16 12.45
N LEU A 20 -7.47 5.09 12.00
CA LEU A 20 -8.70 4.80 11.25
C LEU A 20 -8.42 4.48 9.77
N THR A 21 -7.27 4.90 9.25
CA THR A 21 -6.86 4.63 7.87
C THR A 21 -6.30 3.22 7.79
N THR A 22 -7.17 2.24 7.52
CA THR A 22 -6.72 0.86 7.27
C THR A 22 -5.99 0.82 5.92
N CYS A 23 -4.65 0.81 5.96
CA CYS A 23 -3.83 0.45 4.81
C CYS A 23 -3.81 -1.08 4.71
N LYS A 24 -4.18 -1.66 3.56
CA LYS A 24 -4.31 -3.12 3.41
C LYS A 24 -2.95 -3.78 3.20
N TYR A 25 -2.19 -3.32 2.20
CA TYR A 25 -0.83 -3.78 1.90
C TYR A 25 0.16 -2.62 2.00
N GLY A 26 0.28 -2.07 3.21
CA GLY A 26 1.17 -0.94 3.47
C GLY A 26 1.10 -0.50 4.93
N VAL A 27 1.74 0.63 5.23
CA VAL A 27 1.75 1.21 6.57
C VAL A 27 1.21 2.64 6.54
N PRO A 28 0.37 3.03 7.51
CA PRO A 28 -0.09 4.41 7.61
C PRO A 28 1.09 5.30 8.02
N ARG A 29 1.24 6.42 7.31
CA ARG A 29 2.25 7.45 7.55
C ARG A 29 1.55 8.78 7.80
N ILE A 30 2.01 9.45 8.85
CA ILE A 30 1.58 10.80 9.18
C ILE A 30 2.31 11.76 8.24
N LEU A 31 1.57 12.53 7.45
CA LEU A 31 2.10 13.59 6.60
C LEU A 31 2.08 14.93 7.33
N SER A 32 1.05 15.16 8.14
CA SER A 32 0.88 16.38 8.93
C SER A 32 0.01 16.08 10.16
N SER A 33 -0.08 17.03 11.09
CA SER A 33 -0.87 16.93 12.32
C SER A 33 -2.32 16.45 12.12
N THR A 34 -2.89 16.74 10.95
CA THR A 34 -4.25 16.38 10.53
C THR A 34 -4.29 15.53 9.26
N SER A 35 -3.16 15.25 8.60
CA SER A 35 -3.12 14.54 7.31
C SER A 35 -2.34 13.23 7.40
N CYS A 36 -2.94 12.20 6.81
CA CYS A 36 -2.50 10.82 6.89
C CYS A 36 -2.55 10.18 5.51
N SER A 37 -1.53 9.43 5.16
CA SER A 37 -1.47 8.71 3.88
C SER A 37 -0.85 7.33 4.07
N CYS A 38 -1.20 6.38 3.22
CA CYS A 38 -0.62 5.05 3.25
C CYS A 38 0.65 5.01 2.42
N VAL A 39 1.73 4.51 3.02
CA VAL A 39 2.93 4.11 2.28
C VAL A 39 2.72 2.66 1.86
N CYS A 40 2.58 2.45 0.55
CA CYS A 40 2.31 1.14 -0.01
C CYS A 40 3.55 0.27 -0.07
N SER A 41 3.36 -1.02 0.22
CA SER A 41 4.36 -2.03 -0.06
C SER A 41 4.62 -2.12 -1.56
N THR A 42 5.82 -2.57 -1.94
CA THR A 42 6.21 -2.77 -3.33
C THR A 42 5.14 -3.56 -4.08
N GLY A 43 4.70 -3.04 -5.23
CA GLY A 43 3.70 -3.69 -6.06
C GLY A 43 2.24 -3.42 -5.69
N TYR A 44 1.96 -2.54 -4.74
CA TYR A 44 0.59 -2.07 -4.45
C TYR A 44 0.49 -0.54 -4.57
N THR A 45 -0.70 -0.06 -4.89
CA THR A 45 -1.05 1.34 -5.08
C THR A 45 -2.46 1.64 -4.56
N GLY A 46 -2.91 2.88 -4.72
CA GLY A 46 -4.17 3.40 -4.20
C GLY A 46 -4.02 4.02 -2.82
N SER A 47 -5.01 4.82 -2.42
CA SER A 47 -4.98 5.58 -1.16
C SER A 47 -4.88 4.70 0.09
N ARG A 48 -5.27 3.42 -0.02
CA ARG A 48 -5.20 2.42 1.06
C ARG A 48 -4.26 1.25 0.73
N CYS A 49 -3.47 1.36 -0.33
CA CYS A 49 -2.58 0.29 -0.78
C CYS A 49 -3.33 -1.03 -0.98
N ASP A 50 -4.52 -0.93 -1.56
CA ASP A 50 -5.47 -2.01 -1.78
C ASP A 50 -5.53 -2.44 -3.25
N ILE A 51 -4.90 -1.68 -4.14
CA ILE A 51 -4.87 -1.93 -5.58
C ILE A 51 -3.52 -2.59 -5.92
N PRO A 52 -3.49 -3.85 -6.38
CA PRO A 52 -2.25 -4.46 -6.85
C PRO A 52 -1.82 -3.83 -8.18
N ILE A 53 -0.53 -3.51 -8.30
CA ILE A 53 0.06 -3.04 -9.55
C ILE A 53 0.24 -4.26 -10.45
N ASN A 54 -0.32 -4.20 -11.65
CA ASN A 54 -0.07 -5.21 -12.67
C ASN A 54 0.86 -4.64 -13.75
N PRO A 55 2.15 -5.02 -13.78
CA PRO A 55 3.08 -4.51 -14.77
C PRO A 55 2.68 -4.85 -16.21
N CYS A 56 1.97 -5.97 -16.42
CA CYS A 56 1.50 -6.37 -17.75
C CYS A 56 0.38 -5.50 -18.31
N LEU A 57 -0.28 -4.66 -17.50
CA LEU A 57 -1.22 -3.65 -18.01
C LEU A 57 -0.49 -2.45 -18.64
N ASN A 58 0.81 -2.32 -18.41
CA ASN A 58 1.62 -1.32 -19.05
C ASN A 58 2.26 -1.91 -20.31
N ASP A 59 1.78 -1.48 -21.48
CA ASP A 59 2.30 -1.94 -22.78
C ASP A 59 3.81 -1.68 -22.95
N SER A 60 4.36 -0.69 -22.23
CA SER A 60 5.80 -0.42 -22.24
C SER A 60 6.62 -1.38 -21.38
N TYR A 61 5.99 -2.19 -20.51
CA TYR A 61 6.69 -3.19 -19.70
C TYR A 61 7.19 -4.37 -20.54
N CYS A 62 6.38 -4.80 -21.51
CA CYS A 62 6.67 -5.94 -22.37
C CYS A 62 6.34 -5.64 -23.83
N VAL A 63 7.25 -4.98 -24.55
CA VAL A 63 6.96 -4.50 -25.91
C VAL A 63 7.03 -5.60 -26.97
N ARG A 64 7.93 -6.58 -26.78
CA ARG A 64 8.24 -7.63 -27.78
C ARG A 64 8.30 -9.03 -27.17
N GLY A 65 7.41 -9.31 -26.24
CA GLY A 65 7.34 -10.59 -25.56
C GLY A 65 5.96 -10.83 -24.97
N LYS A 66 5.75 -12.03 -24.44
CA LYS A 66 4.57 -12.36 -23.66
C LYS A 66 4.83 -11.99 -22.20
N CYS A 67 3.99 -11.12 -21.65
CA CYS A 67 4.04 -10.76 -20.24
C CYS A 67 3.34 -11.83 -19.38
N ASN A 68 4.08 -12.40 -18.44
CA ASN A 68 3.62 -13.36 -17.45
C ASN A 68 3.49 -12.64 -16.11
N TYR A 69 2.26 -12.43 -15.65
CA TYR A 69 2.02 -11.84 -14.34
C TYR A 69 2.39 -12.84 -13.23
N LEU A 70 3.36 -12.48 -12.38
CA LEU A 70 3.82 -13.32 -11.27
C LEU A 70 3.25 -12.85 -9.92
N GLY A 71 2.89 -11.58 -9.82
CA GLY A 71 2.29 -11.01 -8.61
C GLY A 71 2.23 -9.48 -8.64
N PRO A 72 1.74 -8.87 -7.55
CA PRO A 72 1.64 -7.42 -7.43
C PRO A 72 3.01 -6.77 -7.60
N GLY A 73 3.17 -5.93 -8.63
CA GLY A 73 4.43 -5.30 -9.00
C GLY A 73 5.49 -6.23 -9.61
N LEU A 74 5.17 -7.50 -9.84
CA LEU A 74 6.10 -8.50 -10.35
C LEU A 74 5.52 -9.21 -11.58
N ALA A 75 6.22 -9.11 -12.69
CA ALA A 75 5.89 -9.85 -13.90
C ALA A 75 7.17 -10.24 -14.65
N ASP A 76 7.09 -11.32 -15.39
CA ASP A 76 8.18 -11.83 -16.23
C ASP A 76 7.86 -11.62 -17.71
N CYS A 77 8.87 -11.27 -18.50
CA CYS A 77 8.72 -11.07 -19.94
C CYS A 77 9.44 -12.17 -20.69
N THR A 78 8.68 -13.14 -21.20
CA THR A 78 9.21 -14.18 -22.07
C THR A 78 9.23 -13.71 -23.52
N CYS A 79 10.42 -13.60 -24.10
CA CYS A 79 10.61 -13.43 -25.53
C CYS A 79 10.48 -14.78 -26.26
N PRO A 80 9.99 -14.81 -27.50
CA PRO A 80 9.96 -16.00 -28.35
C PRO A 80 11.35 -16.44 -28.82
#